data_AF-A0A7Y3NX13-F1
#
_entry.id   AF-A0A7Y3NX13-F1
#
_cell.length_a   1.000
_cell.length_b   1.000
_cell.length_c   1.000
_cell.angle_alpha   90.00
_cell.angle_beta   90.00
_cell.angle_gamma   90.00
#
_symmetry.space_group_name_H-M   'P 1'
#
loop_
_entity.id
_entity.type
_entity.pdbx_description
1 polymer ?
#
loop_
_entity_poly.entity_id
_entity_poly.type
_entity_poly.pdbx_seq_one_letter_code
_entity_poly.pdbx_strand_id
1 'polypeptide(L)' 'MRTETEVKNRYAAAAKAPEAALCCPVEYNKDLLKIIPQEVIEKDYGCGDPSRYV' A
#
# COMPACT_ATOMS: atom_id res chain seq x y z
N MET A 1 25.83 0.14 -6.93
CA MET A 1 25.38 -0.35 -5.60
C MET A 1 24.77 0.71 -4.68
N ARG A 2 24.95 2.02 -4.91
CA ARG A 2 24.40 3.07 -4.01
C ARG A 2 22.86 3.08 -3.94
N THR A 3 22.18 2.97 -5.07
CA THR A 3 20.71 3.05 -5.17
C THR A 3 19.99 1.99 -4.33
N GLU A 4 20.45 0.74 -4.36
CA GLU A 4 19.85 -0.34 -3.59
C GLU A 4 19.94 -0.08 -2.08
N THR A 5 21.10 0.40 -1.61
CA THR A 5 21.30 0.77 -0.20
C THR A 5 20.40 1.92 0.21
N GLU A 6 20.24 2.96 -0.62
CA GLU A 6 19.34 4.09 -0.32
C GLU A 6 17.87 3.65 -0.25
N VAL A 7 17.42 2.81 -1.20
CA VAL A 7 16.06 2.24 -1.18
C VAL A 7 15.84 1.43 0.09
N LYS A 8 16.76 0.54 0.44
CA LYS A 8 16.66 -0.28 1.66
C LYS A 8 16.58 0.59 2.92
N ASN A 9 17.43 1.61 3.02
CA ASN A 9 17.46 2.50 4.18
C ASN A 9 16.15 3.27 4.34
N ARG A 10 15.60 3.80 3.25
CA ARG A 10 14.33 4.53 3.25
C ARG A 10 13.17 3.66 3.72
N TYR A 11 13.01 2.47 3.13
CA TYR A 11 11.92 1.55 3.52
C TYR A 11 12.09 1.00 4.96
N ALA A 12 13.34 0.80 5.42
CA ALA A 12 13.60 0.39 6.80
C ALA A 12 13.23 1.48 7.83
N ALA A 13 13.37 2.76 7.49
CA ALA A 13 12.91 3.86 8.32
C ALA A 13 11.37 3.91 8.39
N ALA A 14 10.70 3.74 7.24
CA ALA A 14 9.25 3.75 7.13
C ALA A 14 8.56 2.62 7.92
N ALA A 15 9.25 1.50 8.15
CA ALA A 15 8.76 0.42 9.00
C ALA A 15 8.68 0.79 10.50
N LYS A 16 9.45 1.81 10.93
CA LYS A 16 9.47 2.28 12.33
C LYS A 16 8.55 3.48 12.55
N ALA A 17 8.44 4.35 11.55
CA ALA A 17 7.62 5.55 11.60
C ALA A 17 6.98 5.78 10.21
N PRO A 18 5.66 6.05 10.12
CA PRO A 18 5.02 6.30 8.85
C PRO A 18 5.67 7.46 8.09
N GLU A 19 6.04 7.24 6.83
CA GLU A 19 6.58 8.27 5.94
C GLU A 19 5.55 8.55 4.83
N ALA A 20 5.25 9.84 4.61
CA ALA A 20 4.29 10.26 3.60
C ALA A 20 4.70 9.80 2.19
N ALA A 21 3.73 9.45 1.35
CA ALA A 21 3.93 8.99 -0.02
C ALA A 21 4.62 7.62 -0.22
N LEU A 22 5.00 6.90 0.84
CA LEU A 22 5.48 5.51 0.73
C LEU A 22 4.36 4.46 0.78
N CYS A 23 3.37 4.67 1.65
CA CYS A 23 2.06 4.03 1.54
C CYS A 23 1.03 5.16 1.62
N CYS A 24 0.49 5.54 0.46
CA CYS A 24 -0.69 6.39 0.41
C CYS A 24 -1.92 5.49 0.43
N PRO A 25 -2.63 5.38 1.57
CA PRO A 25 -3.93 4.74 1.53
C PRO A 25 -4.83 5.52 0.58
N VAL A 26 -5.50 4.81 -0.31
CA VAL A 26 -6.51 5.39 -1.19
C VAL A 26 -7.84 4.71 -0.91
N GLU A 27 -8.92 5.45 -1.07
CA GLU A 27 -10.26 4.89 -0.88
C GLU A 27 -10.70 4.15 -2.14
N TYR A 28 -10.78 2.83 -2.04
CA TYR A 28 -11.41 1.99 -3.06
C TYR A 28 -12.91 2.26 -3.14
N ASN A 29 -13.48 2.04 -4.32
CA ASN A 29 -14.92 1.90 -4.44
C ASN A 29 -15.38 0.65 -3.66
N LYS A 30 -16.13 0.87 -2.56
CA LYS A 30 -16.64 -0.19 -1.68
C LYS A 30 -17.50 -1.22 -2.41
N ASP A 31 -18.14 -0.86 -3.52
CA ASP A 31 -18.92 -1.81 -4.32
C ASP A 31 -18.04 -2.89 -4.95
N LEU A 32 -16.79 -2.56 -5.32
CA LEU A 32 -15.82 -3.50 -5.85
C LEU A 32 -15.24 -4.42 -4.75
N LEU A 33 -15.26 -3.98 -3.48
CA LEU A 33 -14.78 -4.80 -2.37
C LEU A 33 -15.74 -5.95 -2.01
N LYS A 34 -17.01 -5.87 -2.43
CA LYS A 34 -18.06 -6.87 -2.09
C LYS A 34 -17.79 -8.26 -2.66
N ILE A 35 -17.03 -8.36 -3.75
CA ILE A 35 -16.65 -9.65 -4.36
C ILE A 35 -15.41 -10.28 -3.73
N ILE A 36 -14.64 -9.49 -2.97
CA ILE A 36 -13.37 -9.91 -2.38
C ILE A 36 -13.66 -10.69 -1.08
N PRO A 37 -13.01 -11.84 -0.86
CA PRO A 37 -13.12 -12.55 0.41
C PRO A 37 -12.71 -11.68 1.61
N GLN A 38 -13.45 -11.80 2.70
CA GLN A 38 -13.24 -11.00 3.92
C GLN A 38 -11.81 -11.15 4.47
N GLU A 39 -11.23 -12.36 4.40
CA GLU A 39 -9.86 -12.63 4.86
C GLU A 39 -8.77 -11.87 4.08
N VAL A 40 -9.07 -11.45 2.84
CA VAL A 40 -8.17 -10.66 2.01
C VAL A 40 -8.30 -9.20 2.40
N ILE A 41 -9.53 -8.71 2.58
CA ILE A 41 -9.81 -7.33 3.04
C ILE A 41 -9.16 -7.07 4.40
N GLU A 42 -9.21 -8.03 5.32
CA GLU A 42 -8.60 -7.90 6.66
C GLU A 42 -7.07 -7.83 6.65
N LYS A 43 -6.44 -8.35 5.58
CA LYS A 43 -4.98 -8.33 5.39
C LYS A 43 -4.54 -7.25 4.40
N ASP A 44 -5.48 -6.53 3.80
CA ASP A 44 -5.18 -5.47 2.86
C ASP A 44 -4.60 -4.26 3.60
N TYR A 45 -3.47 -3.78 3.10
CA TYR A 45 -2.77 -2.64 3.69
C TYR A 45 -3.29 -1.30 3.12
N GLY A 46 -4.26 -1.32 2.20
CA GLY A 46 -4.91 -0.13 1.63
C GLY A 46 -4.06 0.70 0.68
N CYS A 47 -2.81 0.30 0.42
CA CYS A 47 -1.86 1.08 -0.39
C CYS A 47 -2.09 0.84 -1.90
N GLY A 48 -3.07 1.53 -2.50
CA GLY A 48 -3.22 1.68 -3.96
C GLY A 48 -4.52 1.09 -4.54
N ASP A 49 -5.22 1.85 -5.39
CA ASP A 49 -6.48 1.44 -6.04
C ASP A 49 -6.25 1.26 -7.54
N PRO A 50 -6.07 0.03 -8.04
CA PRO A 50 -5.87 -0.23 -9.46
C PRO A 50 -7.18 -0.14 -10.25
N SER A 51 -8.35 -0.09 -9.62
CA SER A 51 -9.66 -0.08 -10.31
C SER A 51 -9.90 1.20 -11.10
N ARG A 52 -9.20 2.29 -10.77
CA ARG A 52 -9.31 3.58 -11.44
C ARG A 52 -8.89 3.58 -12.93
N TYR A 53 -8.13 2.58 -13.36
CA TYR A 53 -7.53 2.52 -14.71
C TYR A 53 -8.09 1.39 -15.58
N VAL A 54 -9.20 0.77 -15.16
CA VAL A 54 -9.85 -0.35 -15.86
C VAL A 54 -11.13 0.14 -16.53
#